data_AF-A0A7D5GPG7-F1
#
_entry.id   AF-A0A7D5GPG7-F1
#
_cell.length_a   1.000
_cell.length_b   1.000
_cell.length_c   1.000
_cell.angle_alpha   90.00
_cell.angle_beta   90.00
_cell.angle_gamma   90.00
#
_symmetry.space_group_name_H-M   'P 1'
#
loop_
_entity.id
_entity.type
_entity.pdbx_description
1 polymer ?
#
loop_
_entity_poly.entity_id
_entity_poly.type
_entity_poly.pdbx_seq_one_letter_code
_entity_poly.pdbx_strand_id
1 'polypeptide(L)'
;MIVASNIAFHYRDTEVPGFIDKRLLELSTALLAQLAEACSVPVLVTACSAAEDGYTEIVREYADWELHAAETSQGISYSGEDFTTEVYWGDGYMQTTIPYWVRLLGVLGEEEQVFESPGQYAEVGLDVWG
;
A
#
# COMPACT_ATOMS: atom_id res chain seq x y z
N MET A 1 8.06 1.71 -19.19
CA MET A 1 7.31 1.97 -17.94
C MET A 1 7.54 3.41 -17.55
N ILE A 2 6.49 4.11 -17.14
CA ILE A 2 6.53 5.48 -16.63
C ILE A 2 6.14 5.43 -15.15
N VAL A 3 6.84 6.20 -14.32
CA VAL A 3 6.55 6.31 -12.89
C VAL A 3 6.33 7.78 -12.56
N ALA A 4 5.13 8.12 -12.09
CA ALA A 4 4.76 9.46 -11.63
C ALA A 4 4.57 9.42 -10.11
N SER A 5 5.67 9.63 -9.38
CA SER A 5 5.70 9.52 -7.93
C SER A 5 5.06 10.74 -7.25
N ASN A 6 4.14 10.49 -6.33
CA ASN A 6 3.46 11.50 -5.52
C ASN A 6 2.91 12.66 -6.36
N ILE A 7 2.22 12.34 -7.46
CA ILE A 7 1.84 13.32 -8.49
C ILE A 7 1.07 14.51 -7.93
N ALA A 8 0.21 14.26 -6.93
CA ALA A 8 -0.58 15.29 -6.25
C ALA A 8 0.29 16.36 -5.56
N PHE A 9 1.48 16.01 -5.08
CA PHE A 9 2.39 16.95 -4.42
C PHE A 9 2.76 18.14 -5.31
N HIS A 10 2.92 17.91 -6.62
CA HIS A 10 3.28 18.96 -7.58
C HIS A 10 2.18 20.01 -7.79
N TYR A 11 0.94 19.69 -7.42
CA TYR A 11 -0.21 20.58 -7.59
C TYR A 11 -0.72 21.13 -6.26
N ARG A 12 -0.26 20.59 -5.12
CA ARG A 12 -0.60 21.06 -3.76
C ARG A 12 0.08 22.39 -3.39
N ASP A 13 0.94 22.95 -4.23
CA ASP A 13 1.65 24.19 -3.93
C ASP A 13 0.72 25.42 -4.00
N THR A 14 0.77 26.20 -2.93
CA THR A 14 -0.03 27.37 -2.56
C THR A 14 0.06 28.58 -3.49
N GLU A 15 0.91 28.56 -4.52
CA GLU A 15 1.04 29.67 -5.48
C GLU A 15 -0.04 29.67 -6.58
N VAL A 16 -0.86 28.61 -6.63
CA VAL A 16 -1.95 28.45 -7.59
C VAL A 16 -3.29 28.59 -6.85
N PRO A 17 -4.24 29.42 -7.33
CA PRO A 17 -5.60 29.45 -6.79
C PRO A 17 -6.20 28.04 -6.75
N GLY A 18 -6.75 27.62 -5.61
CA GLY A 18 -7.18 26.24 -5.32
C GLY A 18 -8.35 25.67 -6.15
N PHE A 19 -8.68 26.28 -7.28
CA PHE A 19 -9.54 25.70 -8.32
C PHE A 19 -8.76 25.25 -9.56
N ILE A 20 -7.54 25.76 -9.77
CA ILE A 20 -6.68 25.43 -10.91
C ILE A 20 -5.84 24.19 -10.60
N ASP A 21 -5.44 24.00 -9.34
CA ASP A 21 -4.66 22.89 -8.83
C ASP A 21 -5.21 21.50 -9.25
N LYS A 22 -6.46 21.21 -8.88
CA LYS A 22 -7.17 19.97 -9.17
C LYS A 22 -7.39 19.78 -10.65
N ARG A 23 -7.68 20.86 -11.38
CA ARG A 23 -7.87 20.81 -12.82
C ARG A 23 -6.57 20.45 -13.56
N LEU A 24 -5.44 20.98 -13.10
CA LEU A 24 -4.14 20.64 -13.66
C LEU A 24 -3.76 19.20 -13.35
N LEU A 25 -4.04 18.72 -12.14
CA LEU A 25 -3.88 17.31 -11.79
C LEU A 25 -4.71 16.42 -12.72
N GLU A 26 -6.01 16.72 -12.87
CA GLU A 26 -6.93 15.96 -13.72
C GLU A 26 -6.42 15.86 -15.17
N LEU A 27 -6.02 16.99 -15.77
CA LEU A 27 -5.45 17.01 -17.12
C LEU A 27 -4.16 16.19 -17.23
N SER A 28 -3.32 16.24 -16.21
CA SER A 28 -2.04 15.53 -16.19
C SER A 28 -2.23 14.02 -16.04
N THR A 29 -3.16 13.60 -15.16
CA THR A 29 -3.54 12.20 -15.01
C THR A 29 -4.20 11.67 -16.29
N ALA A 30 -5.10 12.44 -16.91
CA ALA A 30 -5.72 12.08 -18.18
C ALA A 30 -4.70 11.93 -19.33
N LEU A 31 -3.66 12.77 -19.35
CA LEU A 31 -2.57 12.67 -20.33
C LEU A 31 -1.74 11.41 -20.10
N LEU A 32 -1.47 11.06 -18.85
CA LEU A 32 -0.75 9.83 -18.50
C LEU A 32 -1.54 8.57 -18.91
N ALA A 33 -2.86 8.56 -18.70
CA ALA A 33 -3.73 7.46 -19.13
C ALA A 33 -3.73 7.32 -20.66
N GLN A 34 -3.90 8.43 -21.40
CA GLN A 34 -3.80 8.42 -22.86
C GLN A 34 -2.43 7.97 -23.36
N LEU A 35 -1.36 8.36 -22.68
CA LEU A 35 0.00 7.94 -23.03
C LEU A 35 0.21 6.43 -22.78
N ALA A 36 -0.35 5.90 -21.69
CA ALA A 36 -0.32 4.46 -21.39
C ALA A 36 -0.97 3.66 -22.53
N GLU A 37 -2.15 4.09 -22.98
CA GLU A 37 -2.88 3.47 -24.09
C GLU A 37 -2.13 3.62 -25.42
N ALA A 38 -1.81 4.85 -25.82
CA ALA A 38 -1.23 5.17 -27.12
C ALA A 38 0.15 4.52 -27.33
N CYS A 39 0.94 4.39 -26.27
CA CYS A 39 2.27 3.79 -26.32
C CYS A 39 2.30 2.35 -25.82
N SER A 40 1.19 1.81 -25.32
CA SER A 40 1.11 0.48 -24.68
C SER A 40 2.20 0.27 -23.62
N VAL A 41 2.43 1.30 -22.78
CA VAL A 41 3.43 1.27 -21.70
C VAL A 41 2.74 1.28 -20.35
N PRO A 42 3.22 0.48 -19.37
CA PRO A 42 2.68 0.55 -18.02
C PRO A 42 3.03 1.90 -17.37
N VAL A 43 2.04 2.50 -16.72
CA VAL A 43 2.17 3.76 -15.97
C VAL A 43 1.81 3.49 -14.51
N LEU A 44 2.76 3.75 -13.61
CA LEU A 44 2.54 3.69 -12.17
C LEU A 44 2.46 5.11 -11.63
N VAL A 45 1.32 5.44 -11.03
CA VAL A 45 1.12 6.72 -10.34
C VAL A 45 1.04 6.44 -8.85
N THR A 46 1.71 7.26 -8.04
CA THR A 46 1.48 7.24 -6.59
C THR A 46 0.90 8.56 -6.13
N ALA A 47 -0.07 8.49 -5.23
CA ALA A 47 -0.69 9.64 -4.58
C ALA A 47 -0.79 9.33 -3.09
N CYS A 48 -0.47 10.31 -2.25
CA CYS A 48 -0.57 10.14 -0.80
C CYS A 48 -2.05 10.25 -0.36
N SER A 49 -2.61 9.13 0.10
CA SER A 49 -4.00 8.99 0.57
C SER A 49 -4.27 9.58 1.96
N ALA A 50 -3.23 9.99 2.69
CA ALA A 50 -3.37 10.50 4.06
C ALA A 50 -4.06 11.88 4.14
N ALA A 51 -4.17 12.61 3.03
CA ALA A 51 -4.84 13.90 2.97
C ALA A 51 -6.26 13.75 2.43
N GLU A 52 -7.25 14.24 3.19
CA GLU A 52 -8.66 14.33 2.75
C GLU A 52 -8.90 15.56 1.85
N ASP A 53 -8.07 15.73 0.82
CA ASP A 53 -8.09 16.90 -0.07
C ASP A 53 -8.77 16.63 -1.42
N GLY A 54 -9.15 15.38 -1.68
CA GLY A 54 -9.79 14.93 -2.93
C GLY A 54 -8.83 14.74 -4.11
N TYR A 55 -7.52 14.92 -3.93
CA TYR A 55 -6.54 14.73 -5.01
C TYR A 55 -6.38 13.25 -5.36
N THR A 56 -6.41 12.38 -4.35
CA THR A 56 -6.34 10.93 -4.53
C THR A 56 -7.51 10.43 -5.37
N GLU A 57 -8.70 11.00 -5.20
CA GLU A 57 -9.90 10.60 -5.96
C GLU A 57 -9.76 10.92 -7.45
N ILE A 58 -9.20 12.10 -7.78
CA ILE A 58 -8.90 12.47 -9.17
C ILE A 58 -7.92 11.46 -9.81
N VAL A 59 -6.95 10.93 -9.06
CA VAL A 59 -6.03 9.92 -9.61
C VAL A 59 -6.75 8.58 -9.81
N ARG A 60 -7.62 8.18 -8.89
CA ARG A 60 -8.41 6.93 -8.97
C ARG A 60 -9.33 6.88 -10.17
N GLU A 61 -9.98 7.99 -10.51
CA GLU A 61 -10.91 8.06 -11.66
C GLU A 61 -10.27 7.62 -13.00
N TYR A 62 -8.95 7.75 -13.13
CA TYR A 62 -8.20 7.37 -14.34
C TYR A 62 -7.36 6.11 -14.17
N ALA A 63 -7.35 5.51 -12.98
CA ALA A 63 -6.57 4.31 -12.71
C ALA A 63 -7.35 3.08 -13.19
N ASP A 64 -6.73 2.26 -14.04
CA ASP A 64 -7.31 0.96 -14.37
C ASP A 64 -7.36 0.08 -13.11
N TRP A 65 -6.27 0.08 -12.33
CA TRP A 65 -6.04 -0.81 -11.19
C TRP A 65 -5.51 -0.01 -10.00
N GLU A 66 -5.95 -0.37 -8.80
CA GLU A 66 -5.54 0.30 -7.55
C GLU A 66 -4.73 -0.62 -6.63
N LEU A 67 -3.67 -0.05 -6.05
CA LEU A 67 -2.91 -0.67 -4.96
C LEU A 67 -2.82 0.31 -3.80
N HIS A 68 -3.28 -0.12 -2.63
CA HIS A 68 -3.07 0.58 -1.38
C HIS A 68 -1.75 0.14 -0.76
N ALA A 69 -0.84 1.09 -0.51
CA ALA A 69 0.42 0.83 0.17
C ALA A 69 0.42 1.45 1.57
N ALA A 70 0.84 0.69 2.58
CA ALA A 70 0.94 1.13 3.96
C ALA A 70 2.29 0.72 4.57
N GLU A 71 2.87 1.61 5.37
CA GLU A 71 4.01 1.26 6.20
C GLU A 71 3.54 0.47 7.43
N THR A 72 4.20 -0.65 7.71
CA THR A 72 3.93 -1.49 8.88
C THR A 72 5.24 -1.72 9.65
N SER A 73 5.16 -2.26 10.87
CA SER A 73 6.34 -2.66 11.64
C SER A 73 7.19 -3.74 10.95
N GLN A 74 6.65 -4.42 9.94
CA GLN A 74 7.32 -5.49 9.17
C GLN A 74 7.83 -4.99 7.81
N GLY A 75 7.57 -3.73 7.45
CA GLY A 75 7.90 -3.14 6.15
C GLY A 75 6.66 -2.61 5.40
N ILE A 76 6.82 -2.28 4.12
CA ILE A 76 5.72 -1.79 3.28
C ILE A 76 4.81 -2.96 2.90
N SER A 77 3.54 -2.88 3.28
CA SER A 77 2.49 -3.72 2.74
C SER A 77 1.81 -3.02 1.56
N TYR A 78 1.42 -3.79 0.56
CA TYR A 78 0.62 -3.36 -0.58
C TYR A 78 -0.52 -4.36 -0.82
N SER A 79 -1.72 -3.85 -1.09
CA SER A 79 -2.92 -4.64 -1.33
C SER A 79 -3.80 -4.00 -2.41
N GLY A 80 -4.32 -4.80 -3.32
CA GLY A 80 -5.36 -4.46 -4.29
C GLY A 80 -6.58 -5.36 -4.13
N GLU A 81 -7.50 -5.35 -5.10
CA GLU A 81 -8.72 -6.17 -5.07
C GLU A 81 -8.43 -7.68 -4.97
N ASP A 82 -7.51 -8.18 -5.79
CA ASP A 82 -7.17 -9.61 -5.88
C ASP A 82 -5.78 -9.97 -5.32
N PHE A 83 -5.11 -9.00 -4.69
CA PHE A 83 -3.72 -9.17 -4.29
C PHE A 83 -3.46 -8.58 -2.90
N THR A 84 -2.73 -9.30 -2.06
CA THR A 84 -2.20 -8.75 -0.80
C THR A 84 -0.75 -9.18 -0.60
N THR A 85 -0.01 -8.39 0.17
CA THR A 85 1.38 -8.70 0.50
C THR A 85 1.47 -9.96 1.32
N GLU A 86 2.12 -10.97 0.75
CA GLU A 86 2.29 -12.29 1.35
C GLU A 86 3.67 -12.55 1.94
N VAL A 87 4.63 -11.67 1.63
CA VAL A 87 6.02 -11.76 2.06
C VAL A 87 6.56 -10.38 2.38
N TYR A 88 7.23 -10.26 3.51
CA TYR A 88 8.03 -9.10 3.88
C TYR A 88 9.52 -9.43 3.71
N TRP A 89 10.26 -8.49 3.10
CA TRP A 89 11.70 -8.62 2.91
C TRP A 89 12.44 -7.86 4.01
N GLY A 90 13.40 -8.53 4.64
CA GLY A 90 14.35 -7.92 5.58
C GLY A 90 15.79 -8.09 5.09
N ASP A 91 16.75 -7.56 5.84
CA ASP A 91 18.16 -7.70 5.51
C ASP A 91 18.61 -9.15 5.66
N GLY A 92 18.71 -9.86 4.53
CA GLY A 92 19.12 -11.27 4.47
C GLY A 92 18.05 -12.29 4.86
N TYR A 93 16.80 -11.89 5.08
CA TYR A 93 15.70 -12.82 5.37
C TYR A 93 14.40 -12.44 4.66
N MET A 94 13.50 -13.43 4.52
CA MET A 94 12.13 -13.21 4.09
C MET A 94 11.18 -13.76 5.16
N GLN A 95 10.11 -13.02 5.44
CA GLN A 95 9.06 -13.46 6.35
C GLN A 95 7.76 -13.66 5.56
N THR A 96 7.25 -14.89 5.53
CA THR A 96 5.95 -15.23 4.94
C THR A 96 4.80 -14.90 5.88
N THR A 97 3.62 -14.57 5.36
CA THR A 97 2.42 -14.28 6.16
C THR A 97 1.49 -15.50 6.29
N ILE A 98 0.51 -15.44 7.20
CA ILE A 98 -0.53 -16.49 7.30
C ILE A 98 -1.30 -16.66 5.98
N PRO A 99 -1.75 -15.58 5.29
CA PRO A 99 -2.36 -15.68 3.96
C PRO A 99 -1.55 -16.49 2.95
N TYR A 100 -0.21 -16.33 2.94
CA TYR A 100 0.68 -17.13 2.08
C TYR A 100 0.51 -18.64 2.31
N TRP A 101 0.53 -19.06 3.58
CA TRP A 101 0.41 -20.47 3.94
C TRP A 101 -1.00 -21.02 3.73
N VAL A 102 -2.04 -20.21 3.99
CA VAL A 102 -3.43 -20.58 3.66
C VAL A 102 -3.60 -20.76 2.15
N ARG A 103 -3.01 -19.90 1.32
CA ARG A 103 -3.03 -20.05 -0.14
C ARG A 103 -2.30 -21.32 -0.60
N LEU A 104 -1.17 -21.65 0.02
CA LEU A 104 -0.35 -22.79 -0.38
C LEU A 104 -0.89 -24.13 0.11
N LEU A 105 -1.39 -24.19 1.35
CA LEU A 105 -1.74 -25.42 2.05
C LEU A 105 -3.24 -25.57 2.34
N GLY A 106 -4.03 -24.52 2.12
CA GLY A 106 -5.43 -24.46 2.55
C GLY A 106 -5.57 -24.12 4.04
N VAL A 107 -6.83 -24.00 4.49
CA VAL A 107 -7.15 -23.91 5.92
C VAL A 107 -7.35 -25.32 6.45
N LEU A 108 -6.70 -25.66 7.57
CA LEU A 108 -7.05 -26.87 8.31
C LEU A 108 -8.48 -26.71 8.83
N GLY A 109 -9.39 -27.62 8.42
CA GLY A 109 -10.74 -27.67 8.96
C GLY A 109 -10.74 -27.85 10.47
N GLU A 110 -11.84 -27.47 11.12
CA GLU A 110 -12.07 -27.49 12.58
C GLU A 110 -11.69 -28.82 13.25
N GLU A 111 -10.41 -29.05 13.48
CA GLU A 111 -9.93 -29.98 14.49
C GLU A 111 -9.39 -29.12 15.63
N GLU A 112 -10.00 -29.29 16.79
CA GLU A 112 -9.69 -28.63 18.05
C GLU A 112 -8.21 -28.84 18.40
N GLN A 113 -7.36 -27.95 17.89
CA GLN A 113 -5.93 -27.94 18.17
C GLN A 113 -5.74 -27.31 19.55
N VAL A 114 -5.64 -28.18 20.55
CA VAL A 114 -5.11 -27.83 21.87
C VAL A 114 -3.66 -27.39 21.67
N PHE A 115 -3.44 -26.08 21.57
CA PHE A 115 -2.11 -25.50 21.72
C PHE A 115 -1.69 -25.65 23.19
N GLU A 116 -0.97 -26.72 23.51
CA GLU A 116 -0.16 -26.73 24.72
C GLU A 116 0.95 -25.68 24.53
N SER A 117 0.79 -24.54 25.20
CA SER A 117 1.79 -23.48 25.25
C SER A 117 3.12 -24.06 25.74
N PRO A 118 4.20 -24.06 24.93
CA PRO A 118 5.51 -24.45 25.39
C PRO A 118 6.08 -23.32 26.25
N GLY A 119 6.09 -23.53 27.56
CA GLY A 119 6.97 -22.80 28.47
C GLY A 119 6.60 -21.34 28.70
N GLN A 120 5.81 -21.12 29.74
CA GLN A 120 5.98 -20.06 30.74
C GLN A 120 7.16 -19.10 30.43
N TYR A 121 6.86 -18.00 29.72
CA TYR A 121 7.79 -16.87 29.69
C TYR A 121 7.99 -16.43 31.13
N ALA A 122 9.24 -16.49 31.60
CA ALA A 122 9.59 -15.93 32.89
C ALA A 122 9.14 -14.46 32.91
N GLU A 123 8.32 -14.10 33.89
CA GLU A 123 8.07 -12.70 34.23
C GLU A 123 9.42 -12.06 34.55
N VAL A 124 9.98 -11.34 33.58
CA VAL A 124 11.08 -10.41 33.84
C VAL A 124 10.41 -9.15 34.38
N GLY A 125 10.35 -9.07 35.72
CA GLY A 125 9.94 -7.86 36.41
C GLY A 125 10.81 -6.70 35.96
N LEU A 126 10.18 -5.69 35.35
CA LEU A 126 10.78 -4.39 35.16
C LEU A 126 10.38 -3.53 36.36
N ASP A 127 11.23 -3.54 37.39
CA ASP A 127 11.27 -2.45 38.36
C ASP A 127 11.81 -1.21 37.66
N VAL A 128 10.92 -0.28 37.32
CA VAL A 128 11.29 1.09 36.97
C VAL A 128 11.08 1.95 38.21
N TRP A 129 12.19 2.24 38.89
CA TRP A 129 12.28 3.26 39.93
C TRP A 129 12.47 4.64 39.28
N GLY A 130 11.66 5.63 39.70
CA GLY A 130 11.85 7.06 39.43
C GLY A 130 10.64 7.76 38.83
#